data_AF-A0A0V1IAH6-F1
#
_entry.id   AF-A0A0V1IAH6-F1
#
_cell.length_a   1.000
_cell.length_b   1.000
_cell.length_c   1.000
_cell.angle_alpha   90.00
_cell.angle_beta   90.00
_cell.angle_gamma   90.00
#
_symmetry.space_group_name_H-M   'P 1'
#
loop_
_entity.id
_entity.type
_entity.pdbx_description
1 polymer ?
#
loop_
_entity_poly.entity_id
_entity_poly.type
_entity_poly.pdbx_seq_one_letter_code
_entity_poly.pdbx_strand_id
1 'polypeptide(L)'
;MIQGTASECVLFSMLAAKNKTYKKYETENKQHHICEKTLIAYCSDQAHSSVERAAMLAHVQIRKVPSDKNYRMTRVALQTMIENDINAGFISFFVCATLGTTNSCAFDCLTEIGLLCKEKEIWLHVDAAYAGSAFICPEYRYLLDGIEYADTFNFNPHKALMINFDCSAMWFKNVHEIENAYYVNPQYLKHEHQNMMPDFRVKAIVITNISSTITFRIGKFRWVVDFDH
;
A
#
# COMPACT_ATOMS: atom_id res chain seq x y z
N MET A 1 -2.24 10.99 -4.38
CA MET A 1 -1.42 11.78 -3.45
C MET A 1 0.02 11.77 -3.90
N ILE A 2 0.74 12.88 -3.76
CA ILE A 2 2.21 12.88 -3.94
C ILE A 2 2.83 12.86 -2.55
N GLN A 3 3.77 11.94 -2.37
CA GLN A 3 4.63 11.76 -1.20
C GLN A 3 6.08 12.04 -1.63
N GLY A 4 6.98 12.25 -0.66
CA GLY A 4 8.39 12.48 -0.97
C GLY A 4 9.06 11.22 -1.53
N THR A 5 8.74 10.04 -0.98
CA THR A 5 9.37 8.78 -1.40
C THR A 5 8.43 7.59 -1.47
N ALA A 6 8.83 6.54 -2.22
CA ALA A 6 8.16 5.24 -2.17
C ALA A 6 8.17 4.66 -0.75
N SER A 7 9.27 4.86 0.00
CA SER A 7 9.40 4.38 1.37
C SER A 7 8.31 4.95 2.29
N GLU A 8 7.99 6.23 2.14
CA GLU A 8 6.88 6.86 2.86
C GLU A 8 5.53 6.30 2.42
N CYS A 9 5.34 6.04 1.12
CA CYS A 9 4.12 5.38 0.63
C CYS A 9 3.90 4.01 1.27
N VAL A 10 4.95 3.18 1.34
CA VAL A 10 4.87 1.85 1.97
C VAL A 10 4.53 1.98 3.45
N LEU A 11 5.24 2.86 4.18
CA LEU A 11 4.98 3.09 5.60
C LEU A 11 3.54 3.57 5.83
N PHE A 12 3.10 4.57 5.07
CA PHE A 12 1.76 5.12 5.20
C PHE A 12 0.68 4.06 4.92
N SER A 13 0.89 3.24 3.88
CA SER A 13 -0.01 2.13 3.58
C SER A 13 -0.05 1.09 4.70
N MET A 14 1.09 0.75 5.29
CA MET A 14 1.17 -0.25 6.34
C MET A 14 0.51 0.23 7.63
N LEU A 15 0.74 1.50 8.00
CA LEU A 15 0.10 2.08 9.16
C LEU A 15 -1.43 2.18 8.95
N ALA A 16 -1.90 2.49 7.74
CA ALA A 16 -3.32 2.50 7.43
C ALA A 16 -3.96 1.10 7.58
N ALA A 17 -3.30 0.08 7.03
CA ALA A 17 -3.72 -1.32 7.17
C ALA A 17 -3.78 -1.75 8.64
N LYS A 18 -2.76 -1.35 9.43
CA LYS A 18 -2.69 -1.58 10.88
C LYS A 18 -3.93 -0.96 11.55
N ASN A 19 -4.19 0.33 11.32
CA ASN A 19 -5.34 1.04 11.91
C ASN A 19 -6.69 0.44 11.52
N LYS A 20 -6.89 0.05 10.25
CA LYS A 20 -8.10 -0.65 9.80
C LYS A 20 -8.30 -1.97 10.55
N THR A 21 -7.22 -2.73 10.74
CA THR A 21 -7.24 -4.01 11.46
C THR A 21 -7.59 -3.81 12.93
N TYR A 22 -7.01 -2.81 13.61
CA TYR A 22 -7.38 -2.48 14.99
C TYR A 22 -8.88 -2.20 15.11
N LYS A 23 -9.42 -1.30 14.29
CA LYS A 23 -10.84 -0.93 14.34
C LYS A 23 -11.78 -2.11 14.10
N LYS A 24 -11.43 -3.02 13.19
CA LYS A 24 -12.20 -4.25 12.94
C LYS A 24 -12.35 -5.07 14.23
N TYR A 25 -11.23 -5.31 14.92
CA TYR A 25 -11.23 -6.13 16.13
C TYR A 25 -11.77 -5.40 17.37
N GLU A 26 -11.65 -4.07 17.45
CA GLU A 26 -12.35 -3.27 18.46
C GLU A 26 -13.87 -3.44 18.33
N THR A 27 -14.38 -3.32 17.11
CA THR A 27 -15.82 -3.50 16.82
C THR A 27 -16.30 -4.91 17.14
N GLU A 28 -15.45 -5.92 16.95
CA GLU A 28 -15.76 -7.32 17.26
C GLU A 28 -15.61 -7.69 18.76
N ASN A 29 -15.32 -6.72 19.65
CA ASN A 29 -15.04 -6.94 21.09
C ASN A 29 -13.87 -7.92 21.35
N LYS A 30 -12.91 -8.01 20.42
CA LYS A 30 -11.71 -8.87 20.53
C LYS A 30 -10.48 -8.08 20.99
N GLN A 31 -10.66 -6.95 21.69
CA GLN A 31 -9.59 -6.05 22.13
C GLN A 31 -8.49 -6.75 22.95
N HIS A 32 -8.84 -7.79 23.72
CA HIS A 32 -7.88 -8.56 24.50
C HIS A 32 -6.90 -9.43 23.66
N HIS A 33 -7.04 -9.48 22.33
CA HIS A 33 -6.23 -10.33 21.45
C HIS A 33 -5.28 -9.59 20.50
N ILE A 34 -5.36 -8.25 20.38
CA ILE A 34 -4.37 -7.50 19.59
C ILE A 34 -3.32 -6.90 20.50
N CYS A 35 -2.21 -7.62 20.66
CA CYS A 35 -0.93 -6.99 20.97
C CYS A 35 -0.25 -6.63 19.65
N GLU A 36 0.49 -5.53 19.55
CA GLU A 36 1.27 -5.21 18.33
C GLU A 36 2.16 -6.39 17.86
N LYS A 37 2.57 -7.24 18.81
CA LYS A 37 3.35 -8.45 18.56
C LYS A 37 2.58 -9.56 17.84
N THR A 38 1.25 -9.48 17.71
CA THR A 38 0.43 -10.47 17.00
C THR A 38 0.18 -10.11 15.54
N LEU A 39 0.45 -8.87 15.11
CA LEU A 39 0.28 -8.45 13.72
C LEU A 39 1.48 -8.86 12.85
N ILE A 40 1.22 -9.52 11.72
CA ILE A 40 2.24 -9.92 10.73
C ILE A 40 1.95 -9.32 9.36
N ALA A 41 2.98 -8.68 8.79
CA ALA A 41 3.07 -8.24 7.42
C ALA A 41 3.91 -9.22 6.56
N TYR A 42 3.68 -9.24 5.25
CA TYR A 42 4.40 -10.10 4.30
C TYR A 42 4.95 -9.28 3.14
N CYS A 43 6.12 -9.65 2.65
CA CYS A 43 6.66 -9.17 1.38
C CYS A 43 7.61 -10.19 0.77
N SER A 44 7.89 -10.07 -0.52
CA SER A 44 8.91 -10.87 -1.20
C SER A 44 10.28 -10.75 -0.51
N ASP A 45 11.10 -11.81 -0.54
CA ASP A 45 12.53 -11.74 -0.21
C ASP A 45 13.33 -10.82 -1.15
N GLN A 46 12.75 -10.45 -2.31
CA GLN A 46 13.29 -9.48 -3.25
C GLN A 46 12.73 -8.06 -3.08
N ALA A 47 11.83 -7.85 -2.11
CA ALA A 47 11.23 -6.54 -1.86
C ALA A 47 12.28 -5.52 -1.40
N HIS A 48 12.07 -4.25 -1.74
CA HIS A 48 12.96 -3.17 -1.32
C HIS A 48 13.05 -3.07 0.21
N SER A 49 14.21 -2.67 0.74
CA SER A 49 14.46 -2.57 2.19
C SER A 49 13.52 -1.60 2.92
N SER A 50 12.87 -0.69 2.20
CA SER A 50 11.84 0.19 2.76
C SER A 50 10.67 -0.55 3.39
N VAL A 51 10.31 -1.75 2.91
CA VAL A 51 9.20 -2.51 3.48
C VAL A 51 9.54 -3.03 4.87
N GLU A 52 10.77 -3.50 5.05
CA GLU A 52 11.28 -3.91 6.36
C GLU A 52 11.42 -2.71 7.31
N ARG A 53 11.96 -1.60 6.81
CA ARG A 53 12.03 -0.34 7.58
C ARG A 53 10.64 0.16 7.98
N ALA A 54 9.65 0.04 7.12
CA ALA A 54 8.26 0.39 7.41
C ALA A 54 7.70 -0.48 8.54
N ALA A 55 7.94 -1.79 8.52
CA ALA A 55 7.53 -2.70 9.60
C ALA A 55 8.20 -2.36 10.93
N MET A 56 9.48 -2.01 10.92
CA MET A 56 10.19 -1.55 12.12
C MET A 56 9.56 -0.28 12.71
N LEU A 57 9.27 0.72 11.87
CA LEU A 57 8.66 1.99 12.31
C LEU A 57 7.19 1.82 12.73
N ALA A 58 6.48 0.89 12.12
CA ALA A 58 5.11 0.54 12.49
C ALA A 58 5.01 -0.39 13.70
N HIS A 59 6.15 -0.87 14.24
CA HIS A 59 6.22 -1.85 15.33
C HIS A 59 5.41 -3.12 15.06
N VAL A 60 5.55 -3.69 13.86
CA VAL A 60 4.88 -4.94 13.45
C VAL A 60 5.91 -5.99 13.02
N GLN A 61 5.54 -7.26 13.11
CA GLN A 61 6.38 -8.32 12.57
C GLN A 61 6.26 -8.35 11.05
N ILE A 62 7.34 -8.76 10.38
CA ILE A 62 7.36 -8.96 8.94
C ILE A 62 7.94 -10.34 8.60
N ARG A 63 7.37 -10.98 7.58
CA ARG A 63 7.86 -12.23 6.99
C ARG A 63 8.32 -11.96 5.56
N LYS A 64 9.52 -12.48 5.23
CA LYS A 64 10.04 -12.51 3.86
C LYS A 64 9.59 -13.80 3.21
N VAL A 65 8.75 -13.68 2.18
CA VAL A 65 8.24 -14.82 1.41
C VAL A 65 9.28 -15.22 0.38
N PRO A 66 9.72 -16.49 0.35
CA PRO A 66 10.68 -16.96 -0.64
C PRO A 66 10.15 -16.75 -2.07
N SER A 67 11.01 -16.22 -2.94
CA SER A 67 10.67 -16.04 -4.34
C SER A 67 10.87 -17.32 -5.16
N ASP A 68 10.18 -17.42 -6.29
CA ASP A 68 10.35 -18.51 -7.26
C ASP A 68 11.66 -18.39 -8.06
N LYS A 69 11.90 -19.32 -8.97
CA LYS A 69 13.08 -19.30 -9.87
C LYS A 69 13.18 -18.05 -10.75
N ASN A 70 12.11 -17.29 -10.89
CA ASN A 70 12.05 -16.03 -11.64
C ASN A 70 12.05 -14.82 -10.69
N TYR A 71 12.39 -15.02 -9.41
CA TYR A 71 12.46 -13.99 -8.37
C TYR A 71 11.11 -13.34 -8.04
N ARG A 72 10.00 -14.07 -8.23
CA ARG A 72 8.64 -13.58 -8.00
C ARG A 72 8.05 -14.21 -6.74
N MET A 73 7.36 -13.41 -5.93
CA MET A 73 6.45 -13.94 -4.92
C MET A 73 5.25 -14.59 -5.60
N THR A 74 4.88 -15.79 -5.14
CA THR A 74 3.77 -16.58 -5.67
C THR A 74 2.71 -16.81 -4.61
N ARG A 75 1.49 -17.15 -5.03
CA ARG A 75 0.40 -17.46 -4.08
C ARG A 75 0.74 -18.64 -3.18
N VAL A 76 1.34 -19.70 -3.71
CA VAL A 76 1.61 -20.93 -2.94
C VAL A 76 2.50 -20.65 -1.73
N ALA A 77 3.62 -19.93 -1.95
CA ALA A 77 4.56 -19.59 -0.88
C ALA A 77 3.90 -18.66 0.15
N LEU A 78 3.20 -17.61 -0.32
CA LEU A 78 2.53 -16.64 0.55
C LEU A 78 1.41 -17.30 1.37
N GLN A 79 0.57 -18.12 0.74
CA GLN A 79 -0.54 -18.82 1.41
C GLN A 79 -0.06 -19.75 2.51
N THR A 80 1.00 -20.51 2.24
CA THR A 80 1.60 -21.42 3.23
C THR A 80 2.05 -20.66 4.48
N MET A 81 2.70 -19.50 4.31
CA MET A 81 3.15 -18.68 5.44
C MET A 81 1.97 -18.09 6.21
N ILE A 82 0.98 -17.52 5.51
CA ILE A 82 -0.23 -16.98 6.13
C ILE A 82 -0.97 -18.04 6.96
N GLU A 83 -1.13 -19.24 6.43
CA GLU A 83 -1.82 -20.32 7.14
C GLU A 83 -1.06 -20.77 8.40
N ASN A 84 0.27 -20.88 8.31
CA ASN A 84 1.10 -21.20 9.47
C ASN A 84 1.00 -20.12 10.56
N ASP A 85 1.08 -18.84 10.18
CA ASP A 85 1.01 -17.72 11.11
C ASP A 85 -0.41 -17.61 11.72
N ILE A 86 -1.48 -17.83 10.96
CA ILE A 86 -2.85 -17.91 11.49
C ILE A 86 -3.00 -19.05 12.50
N ASN A 87 -2.47 -20.24 12.18
CA ASN A 87 -2.51 -21.40 13.08
C ASN A 87 -1.70 -21.17 14.37
N ALA A 88 -0.66 -20.33 14.30
CA ALA A 88 0.13 -19.90 15.46
C ALA A 88 -0.51 -18.72 16.24
N GLY A 89 -1.71 -18.28 15.86
CA GLY A 89 -2.46 -17.22 16.55
C GLY A 89 -2.06 -15.79 16.14
N PHE A 90 -1.30 -15.62 15.05
CA PHE A 90 -1.00 -14.31 14.50
C PHE A 90 -2.13 -13.80 13.60
N ILE A 91 -2.17 -12.49 13.43
CA ILE A 91 -3.12 -11.77 12.60
C ILE A 91 -2.37 -11.26 11.37
N SER A 92 -2.63 -11.90 10.25
CA SER A 92 -2.12 -11.47 8.94
C SER A 92 -2.90 -10.23 8.49
N PHE A 93 -2.22 -9.10 8.26
CA PHE A 93 -2.92 -7.83 8.02
C PHE A 93 -2.43 -7.04 6.80
N PHE A 94 -1.22 -7.32 6.30
CA PHE A 94 -0.62 -6.55 5.21
C PHE A 94 0.26 -7.42 4.30
N VAL A 95 0.14 -7.25 2.98
CA VAL A 95 1.05 -7.78 1.97
C VAL A 95 1.56 -6.64 1.10
N CYS A 96 2.87 -6.56 0.90
CA CYS A 96 3.49 -5.73 -0.13
C CYS A 96 3.91 -6.62 -1.32
N ALA A 97 3.22 -6.46 -2.45
CA ALA A 97 3.61 -7.04 -3.73
C ALA A 97 4.43 -6.03 -4.52
N THR A 98 5.56 -6.46 -5.08
CA THR A 98 6.46 -5.59 -5.83
C THR A 98 6.34 -5.85 -7.33
N LEU A 99 6.10 -4.79 -8.10
CA LEU A 99 6.18 -4.81 -9.57
C LEU A 99 7.45 -4.07 -10.00
N GLY A 100 8.48 -4.83 -10.37
CA GLY A 100 9.81 -4.33 -10.66
C GLY A 100 10.69 -4.27 -9.40
N THR A 101 11.11 -5.44 -8.91
CA THR A 101 12.05 -5.57 -7.79
C THR A 101 13.38 -4.85 -8.06
N THR A 102 14.06 -4.42 -7.00
CA THR A 102 15.23 -3.54 -7.14
C THR A 102 16.41 -4.23 -7.84
N ASN A 103 16.65 -5.51 -7.52
CA ASN A 103 17.84 -6.22 -8.00
C ASN A 103 17.67 -6.81 -9.40
N SER A 104 16.48 -7.32 -9.71
CA SER A 104 16.25 -8.14 -10.92
C SER A 104 15.10 -7.64 -11.79
N CYS A 105 14.41 -6.55 -11.39
CA CYS A 105 13.20 -6.08 -12.06
C CYS A 105 12.15 -7.18 -12.25
N ALA A 106 12.03 -8.07 -11.25
CA ALA A 106 11.02 -9.12 -11.24
C ALA A 106 9.64 -8.56 -10.85
N PHE A 107 8.59 -9.30 -11.21
CA PHE A 107 7.19 -8.92 -10.98
C PHE A 107 6.51 -10.02 -10.19
N ASP A 108 6.07 -9.71 -8.97
CA ASP A 108 5.28 -10.65 -8.18
C ASP A 108 3.98 -11.04 -8.90
N CYS A 109 3.48 -12.25 -8.68
CA CYS A 109 2.28 -12.78 -9.34
C CYS A 109 0.99 -12.12 -8.79
N LEU A 110 0.77 -10.85 -9.17
CA LEU A 110 -0.23 -9.96 -8.56
C LEU A 110 -1.66 -10.51 -8.64
N THR A 111 -2.04 -11.15 -9.76
CA THR A 111 -3.37 -11.75 -9.90
C THR A 111 -3.64 -12.79 -8.81
N GLU A 112 -2.69 -13.69 -8.56
CA GLU A 112 -2.86 -14.78 -7.59
C GLU A 112 -2.76 -14.27 -6.14
N ILE A 113 -1.82 -13.35 -5.89
CA ILE A 113 -1.62 -12.71 -4.58
C ILE A 113 -2.84 -11.86 -4.21
N GLY A 114 -3.36 -11.09 -5.16
CA GLY A 114 -4.52 -10.22 -4.97
C GLY A 114 -5.78 -11.01 -4.64
N LEU A 115 -6.03 -12.12 -5.33
CA LEU A 115 -7.11 -13.05 -4.99
C LEU A 115 -6.97 -13.58 -3.55
N LEU A 116 -5.76 -14.01 -3.16
CA LEU A 116 -5.50 -14.51 -1.81
C LEU A 116 -5.74 -13.43 -0.74
N CYS A 117 -5.24 -12.21 -0.98
CA CYS A 117 -5.42 -11.09 -0.07
C CYS A 117 -6.91 -10.75 0.11
N LYS A 118 -7.69 -10.77 -0.99
CA LYS A 118 -9.14 -10.58 -0.93
C LYS A 118 -9.84 -11.68 -0.14
N GLU A 119 -9.51 -12.95 -0.37
CA GLU A 119 -10.09 -14.10 0.33
C GLU A 119 -9.82 -14.09 1.84
N LYS A 120 -8.64 -13.62 2.24
CA LYS A 120 -8.20 -13.58 3.64
C LYS A 120 -8.42 -12.21 4.31
N GLU A 121 -9.04 -11.26 3.60
CA GLU A 121 -9.24 -9.87 4.04
C GLU A 121 -7.95 -9.15 4.49
N ILE A 122 -6.85 -9.39 3.77
CA ILE A 122 -5.53 -8.81 4.04
C ILE A 122 -5.32 -7.58 3.14
N TRP A 123 -4.78 -6.49 3.70
CA TRP A 123 -4.49 -5.29 2.92
C TRP A 123 -3.39 -5.57 1.89
N LEU A 124 -3.66 -5.26 0.62
CA LEU A 124 -2.69 -5.39 -0.46
C LEU A 124 -2.14 -4.02 -0.88
N HIS A 125 -0.85 -3.83 -0.64
CA HIS A 125 -0.08 -2.72 -1.18
C HIS A 125 0.75 -3.19 -2.39
N VAL A 126 0.72 -2.40 -3.48
CA VAL A 126 1.54 -2.64 -4.66
C VAL A 126 2.63 -1.57 -4.78
N ASP A 127 3.88 -1.97 -4.61
CA ASP A 127 5.04 -1.11 -4.84
C ASP A 127 5.55 -1.29 -6.27
N ALA A 128 5.32 -0.28 -7.10
CA ALA A 128 5.83 -0.20 -8.46
C ALA A 128 6.80 0.97 -8.64
N ALA A 129 7.57 1.34 -7.60
CA ALA A 129 8.45 2.50 -7.59
C ALA A 129 9.21 2.72 -8.91
N TYR A 130 9.83 1.67 -9.45
CA TYR A 130 10.54 1.73 -10.72
C TYR A 130 9.65 1.43 -11.93
N ALA A 131 9.04 0.24 -11.99
CA ALA A 131 8.35 -0.23 -13.19
C ALA A 131 7.00 0.46 -13.46
N GLY A 132 6.44 1.19 -12.49
CA GLY A 132 5.15 1.87 -12.64
C GLY A 132 5.09 2.83 -13.81
N SER A 133 6.22 3.46 -14.15
CA SER A 133 6.35 4.34 -15.31
C SER A 133 6.16 3.61 -16.65
N ALA A 134 6.52 2.33 -16.74
CA ALA A 134 6.34 1.54 -17.95
C ALA A 134 4.85 1.35 -18.30
N PHE A 135 3.95 1.43 -17.32
CA PHE A 135 2.52 1.24 -17.54
C PHE A 135 1.82 2.39 -18.26
N ILE A 136 2.55 3.49 -18.54
CA ILE A 136 2.09 4.50 -19.51
C ILE A 136 1.91 3.83 -20.87
N CYS A 137 2.86 2.98 -21.27
CA CYS A 137 2.83 2.20 -22.49
C CYS A 137 1.85 1.03 -22.37
N PRO A 138 0.78 0.97 -23.18
CA PRO A 138 -0.25 -0.07 -23.09
C PRO A 138 0.29 -1.50 -23.20
N GLU A 139 1.35 -1.72 -23.96
CA GLU A 139 1.98 -3.02 -24.21
C GLU A 139 2.62 -3.65 -22.96
N TYR A 140 2.89 -2.87 -21.89
CA TYR A 140 3.40 -3.40 -20.62
C TYR A 140 2.31 -3.59 -19.57
N ARG A 141 1.06 -3.20 -19.84
CA ARG A 141 -0.01 -3.22 -18.82
C ARG A 141 -0.48 -4.62 -18.43
N TYR A 142 -0.14 -5.66 -19.19
CA TYR A 142 -0.39 -7.05 -18.77
C TYR A 142 0.35 -7.39 -17.46
N LEU A 143 1.43 -6.67 -17.14
CA LEU A 143 2.17 -6.82 -15.88
C LEU A 143 1.43 -6.21 -14.67
N LEU A 144 0.33 -5.47 -14.90
CA LEU A 144 -0.56 -4.93 -13.87
C LEU A 144 -1.77 -5.84 -13.58
N ASP A 145 -1.92 -6.98 -14.26
CA ASP A 145 -3.09 -7.85 -14.09
C ASP A 145 -3.23 -8.28 -12.61
N GLY A 146 -4.37 -7.97 -12.00
CA GLY A 146 -4.61 -8.13 -10.56
C GLY A 146 -4.54 -6.84 -9.74
N ILE A 147 -4.21 -5.69 -10.34
CA ILE A 147 -4.17 -4.40 -9.65
C ILE A 147 -5.53 -4.00 -9.03
N GLU A 148 -6.63 -4.53 -9.53
CA GLU A 148 -7.98 -4.31 -8.98
C GLU A 148 -8.16 -4.81 -7.54
N TYR A 149 -7.30 -5.74 -7.10
CA TYR A 149 -7.26 -6.23 -5.73
C TYR A 149 -6.49 -5.31 -4.79
N ALA A 150 -5.66 -4.41 -5.30
CA ALA A 150 -4.82 -3.54 -4.48
C ALA A 150 -5.65 -2.50 -3.72
N ASP A 151 -5.38 -2.35 -2.44
CA ASP A 151 -5.91 -1.27 -1.61
C ASP A 151 -5.11 0.02 -1.83
N THR A 152 -3.81 -0.12 -2.08
CA THR A 152 -2.90 1.00 -2.36
C THR A 152 -1.86 0.65 -3.42
N PHE A 153 -1.45 1.66 -4.18
CA PHE A 153 -0.45 1.55 -5.22
C PHE A 153 0.48 2.75 -5.20
N ASN A 154 1.78 2.57 -5.38
CA ASN A 154 2.70 3.68 -5.62
C ASN A 154 3.63 3.44 -6.81
N PHE A 155 4.07 4.53 -7.44
CA PHE A 155 5.25 4.53 -8.29
C PHE A 155 5.97 5.88 -8.25
N ASN A 156 7.21 5.92 -8.72
CA ASN A 156 8.04 7.13 -8.68
C ASN A 156 8.22 7.73 -10.08
N PRO A 157 7.48 8.80 -10.43
CA PRO A 157 7.82 9.62 -11.59
C PRO A 157 9.29 10.06 -11.61
N HIS A 158 9.89 10.32 -10.44
CA HIS A 158 11.29 10.73 -10.35
C HIS A 158 12.32 9.64 -10.69
N LYS A 159 11.90 8.40 -10.94
CA LYS A 159 12.83 7.33 -11.35
C LYS A 159 12.95 7.22 -12.86
N ALA A 160 11.84 7.24 -13.60
CA ALA A 160 11.84 6.91 -15.03
C ALA A 160 11.02 7.86 -15.91
N LEU A 161 10.42 8.93 -15.35
CA LEU A 161 9.66 9.94 -16.10
C LEU A 161 10.34 11.31 -16.17
N MET A 162 11.65 11.38 -15.89
CA MET A 162 12.44 12.62 -15.97
C MET A 162 11.92 13.76 -15.08
N ILE A 163 11.18 13.42 -14.02
CA ILE A 163 10.80 14.37 -12.97
C ILE A 163 11.95 14.45 -11.96
N ASN A 164 12.32 15.65 -11.51
CA ASN A 164 13.32 15.79 -10.45
C ASN A 164 12.80 15.22 -9.13
N PHE A 165 13.70 14.71 -8.30
CA PHE A 165 13.38 14.33 -6.94
C PHE A 165 12.97 15.57 -6.12
N ASP A 166 11.93 15.53 -5.29
CA ASP A 166 11.06 14.41 -4.91
C ASP A 166 9.74 14.34 -5.72
N CYS A 167 9.25 13.12 -5.99
CA CYS A 167 7.94 12.89 -6.60
C CYS A 167 7.55 11.40 -6.55
N SER A 168 6.89 10.96 -5.49
CA SER A 168 6.33 9.60 -5.38
C SER A 168 4.81 9.67 -5.40
N ALA A 169 4.19 9.10 -6.43
CA ALA A 169 2.75 9.16 -6.55
C ALA A 169 2.12 7.90 -5.93
N MET A 170 1.11 8.11 -5.08
CA MET A 170 0.38 7.07 -4.34
C MET A 170 -1.12 7.19 -4.55
N TRP A 171 -1.76 6.06 -4.80
CA TRP A 171 -3.21 5.91 -4.95
C TRP A 171 -3.78 5.01 -3.87
N PHE A 172 -5.05 5.25 -3.56
CA PHE A 172 -5.84 4.52 -2.57
C PHE A 172 -7.14 4.09 -3.22
N LYS A 173 -7.58 2.86 -2.93
CA LYS A 173 -8.88 2.36 -3.34
C LYS A 173 -10.02 2.97 -2.54
N ASN A 174 -9.82 3.11 -1.24
CA ASN A 174 -10.77 3.76 -0.35
C ASN A 174 -10.05 4.83 0.48
N VAL A 175 -10.27 6.09 0.14
CA VAL A 175 -9.63 7.22 0.83
C VAL A 175 -10.11 7.37 2.27
N HIS A 176 -11.34 6.97 2.57
CA HIS A 176 -11.90 7.09 3.92
C HIS A 176 -11.21 6.18 4.94
N GLU A 177 -10.66 5.05 4.50
CA GLU A 177 -9.88 4.17 5.38
C GLU A 177 -8.60 4.85 5.87
N ILE A 178 -8.05 5.75 5.06
CA ILE A 178 -6.88 6.58 5.39
C ILE A 178 -7.27 7.78 6.25
N GLU A 179 -8.31 8.51 5.84
CA GLU A 179 -8.78 9.68 6.57
C GLU A 179 -9.11 9.27 8.01
N ASN A 180 -9.86 8.20 8.18
CA ASN A 180 -10.21 7.67 9.50
C ASN A 180 -8.99 7.21 10.33
N ALA A 181 -7.86 6.90 9.70
CA ALA A 181 -6.65 6.44 10.38
C ALA A 181 -5.81 7.61 10.94
N TYR A 182 -5.84 8.79 10.31
CA TYR A 182 -4.97 9.92 10.66
C TYR A 182 -5.69 11.26 10.82
N TYR A 183 -7.02 11.26 10.88
CA TYR A 183 -7.80 12.49 11.00
C TYR A 183 -7.51 13.19 12.34
N VAL A 184 -6.92 14.37 12.24
CA VAL A 184 -6.72 15.30 13.35
C VAL A 184 -7.21 16.67 12.88
N ASN A 185 -8.21 17.24 13.56
CA ASN A 185 -8.86 18.50 13.15
C ASN A 185 -8.82 19.56 14.27
N PRO A 186 -7.63 20.14 14.55
CA PRO A 186 -7.48 21.18 15.56
C PRO A 186 -8.11 22.50 15.06
N GLN A 187 -8.54 23.38 15.97
CA GLN A 187 -9.28 24.60 15.60
C GLN A 187 -8.53 25.49 14.60
N TYR A 188 -7.20 25.59 14.70
CA TYR A 188 -6.37 26.43 13.83
C TYR A 188 -6.19 25.88 12.40
N LEU A 189 -6.69 24.66 12.11
CA LEU A 189 -6.70 24.08 10.76
C LEU A 189 -8.10 24.06 10.14
N LYS A 190 -9.12 24.54 10.85
CA LYS A 190 -10.50 24.61 10.35
C LYS A 190 -10.69 25.74 9.36
N HIS A 191 -11.57 25.51 8.39
CA HIS A 191 -11.97 26.50 7.39
C HIS A 191 -13.42 26.25 6.97
N GLU A 192 -14.06 27.27 6.40
CA GLU A 192 -15.49 27.25 6.07
C GLU A 192 -15.87 26.20 5.02
N HIS A 193 -14.91 25.81 4.17
CA HIS A 193 -15.10 24.80 3.12
C HIS A 193 -14.74 23.36 3.55
N GLN A 194 -14.68 23.06 4.84
CA GLN A 194 -14.47 21.69 5.31
C GLN A 194 -15.60 20.78 4.75
N ASN A 195 -15.21 19.66 4.14
CA ASN A 195 -16.08 18.70 3.44
C ASN A 195 -16.57 19.10 2.03
N MET A 196 -16.28 20.31 1.55
CA MET A 196 -16.57 20.71 0.15
C MET A 196 -15.35 20.58 -0.76
N MET A 197 -14.15 20.43 -0.19
CA MET A 197 -12.90 20.24 -0.92
C MET A 197 -12.05 19.15 -0.26
N PRO A 198 -11.31 18.33 -1.03
CA PRO A 198 -10.38 17.37 -0.47
C PRO A 198 -9.30 18.07 0.34
N ASP A 199 -9.22 17.72 1.62
CA ASP A 199 -8.09 18.07 2.46
C ASP A 199 -7.01 17.00 2.32
N PHE A 200 -5.87 17.37 1.75
CA PHE A 200 -4.77 16.46 1.52
C PHE A 200 -3.89 16.24 2.75
N ARG A 201 -4.03 17.06 3.81
CA ARG A 201 -3.26 16.94 5.06
C ARG A 201 -3.55 15.63 5.78
N VAL A 202 -4.80 15.17 5.72
CA VAL A 202 -5.24 13.91 6.33
C VAL A 202 -4.86 12.68 5.48
N LYS A 203 -4.15 12.89 4.36
CA LYS A 203 -3.76 11.86 3.38
C LYS A 203 -2.23 11.74 3.23
N ALA A 204 -1.49 12.28 4.18
CA ALA A 204 -0.03 12.19 4.28
C ALA A 204 0.39 12.11 5.75
N ILE A 205 1.62 11.65 6.01
CA ILE A 205 2.20 11.65 7.36
C ILE A 205 2.50 13.09 7.83
N VAL A 206 2.87 13.97 6.89
CA VAL A 206 3.26 15.35 7.16
C VAL A 206 2.10 16.30 6.87
N ILE A 207 1.86 17.26 7.77
CA ILE A 207 0.80 18.27 7.65
C ILE A 207 1.12 19.26 6.52
N THR A 208 2.37 19.69 6.42
CA THR A 208 2.84 20.57 5.33
C THR A 208 3.24 19.70 4.14
N ASN A 209 2.62 19.93 2.98
CA ASN A 209 3.00 19.27 1.74
C ASN A 209 3.09 20.33 0.62
N ILE A 210 4.17 20.31 -0.15
CA ILE A 210 4.44 21.25 -1.24
C ILE A 210 3.72 20.81 -2.54
N SER A 211 3.10 19.64 -2.54
CA SER A 211 2.59 18.97 -3.74
C SER A 211 1.26 19.51 -4.27
N SER A 212 1.19 19.66 -5.60
CA SER A 212 -0.03 19.87 -6.38
C SER A 212 -0.54 18.56 -7.01
N THR A 213 -1.83 18.52 -7.37
CA THR A 213 -2.51 17.32 -7.90
C THR A 213 -1.93 16.84 -9.23
N ILE A 214 -1.66 15.53 -9.36
CA ILE A 214 -1.42 14.87 -10.64
C ILE A 214 -2.51 13.81 -10.89
N THR A 215 -3.16 13.87 -12.06
CA THR A 215 -4.14 12.88 -12.51
C THR A 215 -3.53 12.04 -13.63
N PHE A 216 -3.35 10.73 -13.41
CA PHE A 216 -2.97 9.77 -14.45
C PHE A 216 -4.06 8.70 -14.59
N ARG A 217 -4.36 8.30 -15.84
CA ARG A 217 -5.28 7.20 -16.15
C ARG A 217 -4.47 5.97 -16.54
N ILE A 218 -4.44 4.95 -15.67
CA ILE A 218 -3.77 3.67 -15.93
C ILE A 218 -4.84 2.59 -16.16
N GLY A 219 -4.99 2.11 -17.41
CA GLY A 219 -5.89 1.02 -17.77
C GLY A 219 -7.39 1.36 -17.90
N LYS A 220 -8.26 0.33 -17.87
CA LYS A 220 -9.74 0.46 -17.89
C LYS A 220 -10.33 0.96 -16.56
N PHE A 221 -9.52 1.06 -15.50
CA PHE A 221 -9.95 1.59 -14.21
C PHE A 221 -9.70 3.09 -14.11
N ARG A 222 -10.77 3.83 -13.78
CA ARG A 222 -10.71 5.23 -13.36
C ARG A 222 -10.24 5.23 -11.90
N TRP A 223 -8.94 5.43 -11.65
CA TRP A 223 -8.45 5.86 -10.33
C TRP A 223 -8.65 7.37 -10.24
N VAL A 224 -9.91 7.77 -10.12
CA VAL A 224 -10.29 9.19 -10.09
C VAL A 224 -10.47 9.54 -8.65
N VAL A 225 -9.87 10.65 -8.26
CA VAL A 225 -10.45 11.47 -7.20
C VAL A 225 -11.73 12.03 -7.81
N ASP A 226 -12.81 11.23 -7.84
CA ASP A 226 -14.09 11.67 -8.41
C ASP A 226 -14.59 12.82 -7.55
N PHE A 227 -14.71 13.97 -8.22
CA PHE A 227 -15.52 15.09 -7.77
C PHE A 227 -16.83 14.98 -8.54
N ASP A 228 -17.76 14.19 -8.03
CA ASP A 228 -19.16 14.29 -8.46
C ASP A 228 -19.96 14.91 -7.30
N HIS A 229 -20.28 16.18 -7.51
CA HIS A 229 -21.25 17.09 -6.86
C HIS A 229 -21.02 17.53 -5.41
#